data_AF-A0A850R413-F1
#
_entry.id   AF-A0A850R413-F1
#
_cell.length_a   1.000
_cell.length_b   1.000
_cell.length_c   1.000
_cell.angle_alpha   90.00
_cell.angle_beta   90.00
_cell.angle_gamma   90.00
#
_symmetry.space_group_name_H-M   'P 1'
#
loop_
_entity.id
_entity.type
_entity.pdbx_description
1 polymer ?
#
loop_
_entity_poly.entity_id
_entity_poly.type
_entity_poly.pdbx_seq_one_letter_code
_entity_poly.pdbx_strand_id
1 'polypeptide(L)'
;MSNQPDLQAVKAYLLDLQDRITEALRAADGGAELRQDTWERSGGGGGRTRVIREGLVFEQCGINFSHVHGERLPPSASAHRPELAGRRFEALGVSLVAHPLNPYVPSSHLNVRFFLAEKAGAEPVWWFGGGFDLTPYYGFQEDVIHWHLNARAACEPFGAELYPRFKAWCDEYFFIRHRQEPRGVGGIFFDDFDQGGFEHAFAFWRSIGDHYLTGYLPIVERRWAMTYGDREREFQKIRRGRYVEFNLVQDRGTLFGLQSGGRTESILVSMPPEVSWRYDHRPEPGTPEAELLERFLVVRDWLSED
;
A
#
# COMPACT_ATOMS: atom_id res chain seq x y z
N MET A 1 -11.75 -23.12 -19.06
CA MET A 1 -11.98 -22.09 -18.03
C MET A 1 -12.24 -20.80 -18.77
N SER A 2 -13.27 -20.06 -18.38
CA SER A 2 -13.59 -18.78 -19.01
C SER A 2 -12.46 -17.80 -18.71
N ASN A 3 -11.80 -17.25 -19.73
CA ASN A 3 -10.81 -16.18 -19.54
C ASN A 3 -11.47 -14.79 -19.42
N GLN A 4 -12.80 -14.75 -19.23
CA GLN A 4 -13.52 -13.50 -19.04
C GLN A 4 -13.37 -13.03 -17.59
N PRO A 5 -13.08 -11.74 -17.37
CA PRO A 5 -12.98 -11.18 -16.05
C PRO A 5 -14.34 -11.14 -15.33
N ASP A 6 -14.38 -11.66 -14.10
CA ASP A 6 -15.54 -11.57 -13.22
C ASP A 6 -15.43 -10.35 -12.29
N LEU A 7 -15.94 -9.22 -12.77
CA LEU A 7 -15.95 -7.96 -12.04
C LEU A 7 -16.71 -8.05 -10.70
N GLN A 8 -17.78 -8.84 -10.63
CA GLN A 8 -18.61 -8.95 -9.43
C GLN A 8 -17.87 -9.71 -8.33
N ALA A 9 -17.17 -10.80 -8.69
CA ALA A 9 -16.33 -11.53 -7.76
C ALA A 9 -15.20 -10.66 -7.19
N VAL A 10 -14.55 -9.84 -8.03
CA VAL A 10 -13.49 -8.92 -7.58
C VAL A 10 -14.06 -7.88 -6.62
N LYS A 11 -15.19 -7.25 -6.96
CA LYS A 11 -15.85 -6.25 -6.11
C LYS A 11 -16.27 -6.84 -4.76
N ALA A 12 -16.86 -8.02 -4.76
CA ALA A 12 -17.26 -8.72 -3.54
C ALA A 12 -16.06 -8.99 -2.63
N TYR A 13 -14.96 -9.49 -3.19
CA TYR A 13 -13.72 -9.71 -2.42
C TYR A 13 -13.16 -8.40 -1.84
N LEU A 14 -13.12 -7.30 -2.60
CA LEU A 14 -12.59 -6.03 -2.09
C LEU A 14 -13.38 -5.45 -0.93
N LEU A 15 -14.71 -5.53 -1.00
CA LEU A 15 -15.58 -5.07 0.08
C LEU A 15 -15.37 -5.89 1.35
N ASP A 16 -15.31 -7.22 1.22
CA ASP A 16 -14.99 -8.15 2.30
C ASP A 16 -13.59 -7.91 2.88
N LEU A 17 -12.58 -7.74 2.03
CA LEU A 17 -11.21 -7.44 2.45
C LEU A 17 -11.15 -6.14 3.25
N GLN A 18 -11.83 -5.09 2.78
CA GLN A 18 -11.91 -3.83 3.52
C GLN A 18 -12.56 -4.03 4.90
N ASP A 19 -13.63 -4.83 4.98
CA ASP A 19 -14.33 -5.16 6.23
C ASP A 19 -13.41 -5.91 7.20
N ARG A 20 -12.74 -6.98 6.75
CA ARG A 20 -11.79 -7.75 7.56
C ARG A 20 -10.62 -6.92 8.06
N ILE A 21 -10.00 -6.12 7.20
CA ILE A 21 -8.89 -5.23 7.57
C ILE A 21 -9.33 -4.19 8.59
N THR A 22 -10.50 -3.57 8.36
CA THR A 22 -11.03 -2.56 9.27
C THR A 22 -11.24 -3.16 10.65
N GLU A 23 -11.90 -4.32 10.74
CA GLU A 23 -12.22 -4.95 12.02
C GLU A 23 -10.96 -5.39 12.76
N ALA A 24 -10.00 -5.99 12.05
CA ALA A 24 -8.76 -6.44 12.66
C ALA A 24 -7.90 -5.29 13.20
N LEU A 25 -7.82 -4.17 12.46
CA LEU A 25 -7.09 -2.98 12.94
C LEU A 25 -7.80 -2.31 14.11
N ARG A 26 -9.14 -2.23 14.10
CA ARG A 26 -9.90 -1.70 15.24
C ARG A 26 -9.72 -2.56 16.48
N ALA A 27 -9.74 -3.88 16.34
CA ALA A 27 -9.53 -4.81 17.44
C ALA A 27 -8.11 -4.66 18.04
N ALA A 28 -7.09 -4.57 17.19
CA ALA A 28 -5.71 -4.29 17.62
C ALA A 28 -5.57 -2.94 18.32
N ASP A 29 -6.46 -1.99 18.01
CA ASP A 29 -6.51 -0.64 18.58
C ASP A 29 -7.50 -0.49 19.75
N GLY A 30 -7.84 -1.59 20.42
CA GLY A 30 -8.72 -1.58 21.60
C GLY A 30 -10.18 -1.16 21.31
N GLY A 31 -10.64 -1.31 20.07
CA GLY A 31 -12.00 -0.97 19.66
C GLY A 31 -12.18 0.47 19.19
N ALA A 32 -11.13 1.10 18.68
CA ALA A 32 -11.11 2.50 18.24
C ALA A 32 -12.34 2.92 17.40
N GLU A 33 -12.72 4.19 17.52
CA GLU A 33 -13.82 4.77 16.75
C GLU A 33 -13.52 4.73 15.25
N LEU A 34 -14.54 4.38 14.47
CA LEU A 34 -14.46 4.29 13.02
C LEU A 34 -15.33 5.38 12.40
N ARG A 35 -14.70 6.29 11.66
CA ARG A 35 -15.42 7.16 10.74
C ARG A 35 -15.52 6.49 9.38
N GLN A 36 -16.73 6.32 8.87
CA GLN A 36 -16.98 5.85 7.51
C GLN A 36 -17.67 6.95 6.69
N ASP A 37 -17.19 7.16 5.48
CA ASP A 37 -17.82 8.02 4.48
C ASP A 37 -18.04 7.25 3.18
N THR A 38 -19.31 7.16 2.77
CA THR A 38 -19.71 6.59 1.49
C THR A 38 -19.98 7.74 0.53
N TRP A 39 -19.32 7.71 -0.63
CA TRP A 39 -19.36 8.82 -1.57
C TRP A 39 -19.55 8.34 -3.00
N GLU A 40 -20.12 9.21 -3.82
CA GLU A 40 -20.34 8.99 -5.24
C GLU A 40 -19.47 9.94 -6.06
N ARG A 41 -19.11 9.52 -7.28
CA ARG A 41 -18.33 10.32 -8.22
C ARG A 41 -19.24 10.80 -9.35
N SER A 42 -19.24 12.10 -9.63
CA SER A 42 -20.01 12.69 -10.74
C SER A 42 -19.74 12.03 -12.10
N GLY A 43 -18.50 11.58 -12.32
CA GLY A 43 -18.07 10.87 -13.53
C GLY A 43 -18.36 9.37 -13.57
N GLY A 44 -19.06 8.81 -12.57
CA GLY A 44 -19.40 7.39 -12.48
C GLY A 44 -18.64 6.66 -11.37
N GLY A 45 -19.38 5.85 -10.61
CA GLY A 45 -18.90 5.05 -9.49
C GLY A 45 -18.87 5.82 -8.17
N GLY A 46 -17.97 5.42 -7.26
CA GLY A 46 -17.87 5.97 -5.92
C GLY A 46 -16.91 5.17 -5.04
N GLY A 47 -17.11 5.25 -3.72
CA GLY A 47 -16.27 4.51 -2.78
C GLY A 47 -16.76 4.56 -1.34
N ARG A 48 -16.01 3.87 -0.49
CA ARG A 48 -16.20 3.80 0.96
C ARG A 48 -14.85 4.10 1.61
N THR A 49 -14.70 5.30 2.16
CA THR A 49 -13.52 5.69 2.94
C THR A 49 -13.77 5.39 4.41
N ARG A 50 -12.83 4.68 5.04
CA ARG A 50 -12.83 4.42 6.48
C ARG A 50 -11.59 4.99 7.11
N VAL A 51 -11.77 5.66 8.25
CA VAL A 51 -10.69 6.33 8.96
C VAL A 51 -10.77 5.99 10.44
N ILE A 52 -9.62 5.57 10.99
CA ILE A 52 -9.36 5.49 12.43
C ILE A 52 -8.39 6.63 12.72
N ARG A 53 -8.65 7.44 13.74
CA ARG A 53 -7.74 8.50 14.21
C ARG A 53 -7.68 8.50 15.71
N GLU A 54 -6.56 8.97 16.24
CA GLU A 54 -6.39 9.20 17.69
C GLU A 54 -6.66 7.92 18.50
N GLY A 55 -6.31 6.76 17.92
CA GLY A 55 -6.38 5.46 18.58
C GLY A 55 -5.23 5.24 19.57
N LEU A 56 -5.33 4.17 20.34
CA LEU A 56 -4.32 3.69 21.27
C LEU A 56 -3.03 3.26 20.55
N VAL A 57 -3.19 2.50 19.46
CA VAL A 57 -2.11 1.94 18.64
C VAL A 57 -1.94 2.74 17.36
N PHE A 58 -3.04 3.05 16.67
CA PHE A 58 -2.98 3.78 15.40
C PHE A 58 -3.36 5.24 15.60
N GLU A 59 -2.37 6.11 15.38
CA GLU A 59 -2.61 7.55 15.37
C GLU A 59 -3.49 7.95 14.19
N GLN A 60 -3.29 7.30 13.03
CA GLN A 60 -4.18 7.41 11.89
C GLN A 60 -4.10 6.15 11.00
N CYS A 61 -5.26 5.62 10.60
CA CYS A 61 -5.38 4.68 9.49
C CYS A 61 -6.40 5.19 8.48
N GLY A 62 -6.08 5.06 7.19
CA GLY A 62 -7.05 5.21 6.11
C GLY A 62 -7.22 3.87 5.41
N ILE A 63 -8.44 3.35 5.36
CA ILE A 63 -8.81 2.11 4.66
C ILE A 63 -9.84 2.45 3.59
N ASN A 64 -9.40 2.64 2.35
CA ASN A 64 -10.23 3.12 1.26
C ASN A 64 -10.62 2.00 0.32
N PHE A 65 -11.91 1.87 0.03
CA PHE A 65 -12.42 1.17 -1.14
C PHE A 65 -12.89 2.19 -2.17
N SER A 66 -12.59 1.95 -3.44
CA SER A 66 -13.19 2.68 -4.55
C SER A 66 -13.60 1.72 -5.67
N HIS A 67 -14.65 2.09 -6.39
CA HIS A 67 -15.05 1.49 -7.65
C HIS A 67 -15.51 2.64 -8.55
N VAL A 68 -14.66 3.05 -9.48
CA VAL A 68 -14.91 4.14 -10.43
C VAL A 68 -15.05 3.57 -11.83
N HIS A 69 -15.90 4.19 -12.63
CA HIS A 69 -16.09 3.81 -14.03
C HIS A 69 -16.28 5.05 -14.90
N GLY A 70 -16.12 4.90 -16.22
CA GLY A 70 -16.36 5.98 -17.17
C GLY A 70 -16.28 5.53 -18.63
N GLU A 71 -16.82 6.35 -19.53
CA GLU A 71 -16.92 6.03 -20.96
C GLU A 71 -15.57 6.03 -21.68
N ARG A 72 -14.61 6.82 -21.20
CA ARG A 72 -13.27 6.97 -21.79
C ARG A 72 -12.25 7.24 -20.70
N LEU A 73 -11.06 6.65 -20.81
CA LEU A 73 -9.92 7.00 -19.96
C LEU A 73 -9.44 8.43 -20.22
N PRO A 74 -8.89 9.11 -19.20
CA PRO A 74 -8.18 10.37 -19.39
C PRO A 74 -7.05 10.22 -20.43
N PRO A 75 -6.74 11.26 -21.23
CA PRO A 75 -5.63 11.22 -22.19
C PRO A 75 -4.29 10.84 -21.55
N SER A 76 -4.04 11.27 -20.30
CA SER A 76 -2.83 10.91 -19.54
C SER A 76 -2.69 9.41 -19.25
N ALA A 77 -3.81 8.70 -19.10
CA ALA A 77 -3.82 7.25 -18.84
C ALA A 77 -3.78 6.40 -20.11
N SER A 78 -4.19 6.96 -21.26
CA SER A 78 -4.24 6.25 -22.55
C SER A 78 -3.06 6.57 -23.48
N ALA A 79 -2.30 7.63 -23.22
CA ALA A 79 -1.16 8.06 -24.05
C ALA A 79 -0.11 6.95 -24.27
N HIS A 80 0.04 6.05 -23.31
CA HIS A 80 0.98 4.92 -23.38
C HIS A 80 0.32 3.57 -23.66
N ARG A 81 -1.01 3.54 -23.88
CA ARG A 81 -1.80 2.31 -24.10
C ARG A 81 -2.88 2.52 -25.18
N PRO A 82 -2.49 2.55 -26.46
CA PRO A 82 -3.41 2.80 -27.59
C PRO A 82 -4.60 1.83 -27.62
N GLU A 83 -4.42 0.61 -27.16
CA GLU A 83 -5.43 -0.44 -27.05
C GLU A 83 -6.59 -0.08 -26.12
N LEU A 84 -6.40 0.90 -25.22
CA LEU A 84 -7.43 1.42 -24.32
C LEU A 84 -8.26 2.56 -24.93
N ALA A 85 -7.87 3.07 -26.10
CA ALA A 85 -8.55 4.20 -26.73
C ALA A 85 -10.00 3.85 -27.10
N GLY A 86 -10.94 4.67 -26.61
CA GLY A 86 -12.37 4.51 -26.89
C GLY A 86 -13.02 3.30 -26.19
N ARG A 87 -12.38 2.74 -25.17
CA ARG A 87 -12.97 1.72 -24.28
C ARG A 87 -13.64 2.38 -23.07
N ARG A 88 -14.78 1.83 -22.65
CA ARG A 88 -15.35 2.07 -21.32
C ARG A 88 -14.43 1.39 -20.30
N PHE A 89 -14.19 2.02 -19.17
CA PHE A 89 -13.31 1.48 -18.15
C PHE A 89 -14.00 1.37 -16.79
N GLU A 90 -13.54 0.40 -16.01
CA GLU A 90 -13.83 0.23 -14.59
C GLU A 90 -12.52 0.01 -13.83
N ALA A 91 -12.35 0.69 -12.71
CA ALA A 91 -11.22 0.52 -11.82
C ALA A 91 -11.73 0.44 -10.38
N LEU A 92 -11.34 -0.61 -9.67
CA LEU A 92 -11.73 -0.83 -8.29
C LEU A 92 -10.54 -1.32 -7.48
N GLY A 93 -10.48 -0.94 -6.22
CA GLY A 93 -9.40 -1.36 -5.35
C GLY A 93 -9.62 -1.05 -3.89
N VAL A 94 -8.83 -1.70 -3.05
CA VAL A 94 -8.61 -1.33 -1.66
C VAL A 94 -7.21 -0.76 -1.54
N SER A 95 -7.11 0.41 -0.91
CA SER A 95 -5.86 1.06 -0.55
C SER A 95 -5.87 1.39 0.93
N LEU A 96 -4.81 1.04 1.64
CA LEU A 96 -4.65 1.28 3.05
C LEU A 96 -3.29 1.90 3.37
N VAL A 97 -3.28 2.85 4.30
CA VAL A 97 -2.08 3.27 5.02
C VAL A 97 -2.37 3.29 6.52
N ALA A 98 -1.45 2.72 7.31
CA ALA A 98 -1.46 2.77 8.76
C ALA A 98 -0.26 3.59 9.28
N HIS A 99 -0.55 4.55 10.15
CA HIS A 99 0.42 5.35 10.89
C HIS A 99 0.24 5.09 12.39
N PRO A 100 1.04 4.18 12.97
CA PRO A 100 1.02 3.91 14.40
C PRO A 100 1.49 5.11 15.21
N LEU A 101 0.96 5.26 16.43
CA LEU A 101 1.40 6.26 17.39
C LEU A 101 2.81 5.95 17.88
N ASN A 102 3.07 4.70 18.26
CA ASN A 102 4.35 4.27 18.80
C ASN A 102 5.44 4.19 17.69
N PRO A 103 6.59 4.89 17.83
CA PRO A 103 7.69 4.85 16.86
C PRO A 103 8.26 3.45 16.58
N TYR A 104 8.12 2.51 17.50
CA TYR A 104 8.61 1.14 17.31
C TYR A 104 7.68 0.28 16.45
N VAL A 105 6.45 0.73 16.18
CA VAL A 105 5.56 0.08 15.21
C VAL A 105 5.77 0.77 13.85
N PRO A 106 6.13 0.02 12.80
CA PRO A 106 6.32 0.59 11.47
C PRO A 106 4.99 1.08 10.89
N SER A 107 5.06 2.13 10.07
CA SER A 107 3.99 2.40 9.12
C SER A 107 3.92 1.30 8.07
N SER A 108 2.72 1.06 7.56
CA SER A 108 2.51 0.07 6.50
C SER A 108 1.54 0.61 5.45
N HIS A 109 1.65 0.04 4.26
CA HIS A 109 0.77 0.32 3.15
C HIS A 109 0.36 -0.99 2.46
N LEU A 110 -0.88 -1.03 1.99
CA LEU A 110 -1.43 -2.08 1.14
C LEU A 110 -2.18 -1.42 -0.03
N ASN A 111 -1.97 -1.93 -1.22
CA ASN A 111 -2.83 -1.66 -2.36
C ASN A 111 -3.17 -2.97 -3.07
N VAL A 112 -4.45 -3.19 -3.37
CA VAL A 112 -4.90 -4.24 -4.28
C VAL A 112 -5.97 -3.65 -5.19
N ARG A 113 -5.71 -3.64 -6.50
CA ARG A 113 -6.57 -3.02 -7.51
C ARG A 113 -6.76 -3.91 -8.73
N PHE A 114 -7.87 -3.71 -9.39
CA PHE A 114 -8.25 -4.34 -10.64
C PHE A 114 -8.69 -3.27 -11.65
N PHE A 115 -8.23 -3.41 -12.88
CA PHE A 115 -8.63 -2.57 -14.00
C PHE A 115 -9.25 -3.42 -15.09
N LEU A 116 -10.34 -2.91 -15.68
CA LEU A 116 -11.05 -3.51 -16.81
C LEU A 116 -11.39 -2.44 -17.84
N ALA A 117 -11.11 -2.70 -19.11
CA ALA A 117 -11.51 -1.86 -20.23
C ALA A 117 -12.17 -2.68 -21.35
N GLU A 118 -13.38 -2.26 -21.70
CA GLU A 118 -14.27 -2.99 -22.61
C GLU A 118 -14.69 -2.12 -23.81
N LYS A 119 -14.90 -2.79 -24.93
CA LYS A 119 -15.48 -2.20 -26.15
C LYS A 119 -16.24 -3.29 -26.90
N ALA A 120 -17.43 -2.94 -27.38
CA ALA A 120 -18.25 -3.88 -28.15
C ALA A 120 -17.47 -4.42 -29.36
N GLY A 121 -17.47 -5.75 -29.53
CA GLY A 121 -16.78 -6.43 -30.62
C GLY A 121 -15.25 -6.55 -30.46
N ALA A 122 -14.70 -6.24 -29.28
CA ALA A 122 -13.27 -6.42 -28.98
C ALA A 122 -13.09 -7.16 -27.65
N GLU A 123 -12.04 -7.97 -27.56
CA GLU A 123 -11.66 -8.63 -26.30
C GLU A 123 -11.40 -7.60 -25.18
N PRO A 124 -11.80 -7.88 -23.93
CA PRO A 124 -11.53 -7.00 -22.80
C PRO A 124 -10.04 -6.93 -22.50
N VAL A 125 -9.57 -5.74 -22.13
CA VAL A 125 -8.21 -5.55 -21.58
C VAL A 125 -8.36 -5.40 -20.08
N TRP A 126 -7.63 -6.19 -19.31
CA TRP A 126 -7.72 -6.17 -17.86
C TRP A 126 -6.38 -6.54 -17.25
N TRP A 127 -6.16 -6.10 -16.01
CA TRP A 127 -5.02 -6.53 -15.21
C TRP A 127 -5.28 -6.28 -13.73
N PHE A 128 -4.57 -7.04 -12.91
CA PHE A 128 -4.43 -6.77 -11.48
C PHE A 128 -3.15 -5.98 -11.20
N GLY A 129 -3.19 -5.20 -10.13
CA GLY A 129 -2.02 -4.54 -9.58
C GLY A 129 -2.14 -4.48 -8.06
N GLY A 130 -1.02 -4.28 -7.39
CA GLY A 130 -1.02 -4.17 -5.94
C GLY A 130 0.32 -4.42 -5.30
N GLY A 131 0.26 -4.78 -4.03
CA GLY A 131 1.42 -5.00 -3.18
C GLY A 131 1.19 -4.46 -1.78
N PHE A 132 2.14 -4.76 -0.91
CA PHE A 132 2.24 -4.18 0.42
C PHE A 132 3.69 -3.92 0.76
N ASP A 133 3.91 -2.90 1.58
CA ASP A 133 5.25 -2.48 1.99
C ASP A 133 5.27 -1.94 3.42
N LEU A 134 6.45 -2.00 4.04
CA LEU A 134 6.67 -1.67 5.45
C LEU A 134 7.69 -0.53 5.59
N THR A 135 7.34 0.48 6.37
CA THR A 135 8.13 1.69 6.63
C THR A 135 8.43 1.83 8.12
N PRO A 136 9.53 1.22 8.61
CA PRO A 136 9.96 1.36 10.00
C PRO A 136 10.56 2.73 10.30
N TYR A 137 10.43 3.12 11.58
CA TYR A 137 11.16 4.25 12.16
C TYR A 137 12.32 3.78 13.05
N TYR A 138 12.24 2.56 13.56
CA TYR A 138 13.32 1.84 14.22
C TYR A 138 13.35 0.43 13.64
N GLY A 139 14.54 -0.06 13.30
CA GLY A 139 14.70 -1.34 12.63
C GLY A 139 14.75 -2.52 13.60
N PHE A 140 13.94 -3.54 13.33
CA PHE A 140 13.98 -4.84 14.02
C PHE A 140 14.13 -5.93 12.97
N GLN A 141 15.25 -6.65 12.98
CA GLN A 141 15.57 -7.63 11.93
C GLN A 141 14.53 -8.75 11.87
N GLU A 142 14.04 -9.21 13.01
CA GLU A 142 13.01 -10.23 13.12
C GLU A 142 11.67 -9.80 12.52
N ASP A 143 11.34 -8.50 12.55
CA ASP A 143 10.10 -7.99 11.95
C ASP A 143 10.23 -7.90 10.43
N VAL A 144 11.39 -7.51 9.94
CA VAL A 144 11.66 -7.45 8.49
C VAL A 144 11.69 -8.85 7.88
N ILE A 145 12.34 -9.81 8.55
CA ILE A 145 12.35 -11.21 8.12
C ILE A 145 10.93 -11.77 8.12
N HIS A 146 10.15 -11.56 9.19
CA HIS A 146 8.74 -11.97 9.25
C HIS A 146 7.93 -11.40 8.08
N TRP A 147 8.07 -10.10 7.82
CA TRP A 147 7.38 -9.41 6.73
C TRP A 147 7.70 -10.00 5.35
N HIS A 148 8.99 -10.24 5.08
CA HIS A 148 9.45 -10.77 3.80
C HIS A 148 9.16 -12.28 3.63
N LEU A 149 9.21 -13.07 4.69
CA LEU A 149 8.76 -14.47 4.67
C LEU A 149 7.26 -14.56 4.36
N ASN A 150 6.45 -13.68 4.96
CA ASN A 150 5.02 -13.58 4.68
C ASN A 150 4.76 -13.15 3.22
N ALA A 151 5.53 -12.20 2.69
CA ALA A 151 5.47 -11.80 1.29
C ALA A 151 5.82 -12.94 0.33
N ARG A 152 6.85 -13.74 0.67
CA ARG A 152 7.22 -14.93 -0.11
C ARG A 152 6.10 -15.98 -0.07
N ALA A 153 5.54 -16.27 1.10
CA ALA A 153 4.44 -17.20 1.26
C ALA A 153 3.19 -16.79 0.46
N ALA A 154 2.91 -15.50 0.34
CA ALA A 154 1.82 -14.99 -0.49
C ALA A 154 2.01 -15.28 -1.99
N CYS A 155 3.26 -15.36 -2.45
CA CYS A 155 3.62 -15.53 -3.86
C CYS A 155 3.89 -16.99 -4.24
N GLU A 156 4.51 -17.78 -3.35
CA GLU A 156 5.05 -19.12 -3.63
C GLU A 156 4.06 -20.10 -4.27
N PRO A 157 2.75 -20.14 -3.89
CA PRO A 157 1.77 -21.02 -4.55
C PRO A 157 1.52 -20.70 -6.03
N PHE A 158 1.95 -19.53 -6.51
CA PHE A 158 1.69 -19.02 -7.86
C PHE A 158 2.94 -18.98 -8.74
N GLY A 159 4.12 -19.16 -8.15
CA GLY A 159 5.40 -19.15 -8.87
C GLY A 159 6.55 -18.73 -7.96
N ALA A 160 7.62 -19.53 -7.92
CA ALA A 160 8.79 -19.26 -7.07
C ALA A 160 9.53 -17.97 -7.48
N GLU A 161 9.39 -17.54 -8.73
CA GLU A 161 9.99 -16.33 -9.30
C GLU A 161 9.23 -15.05 -8.95
N LEU A 162 7.98 -15.15 -8.48
CA LEU A 162 7.12 -13.99 -8.26
C LEU A 162 7.62 -13.13 -7.10
N TYR A 163 8.02 -13.72 -5.98
CA TYR A 163 8.53 -12.96 -4.83
C TYR A 163 9.81 -12.20 -5.18
N PRO A 164 10.89 -12.82 -5.71
CA PRO A 164 12.09 -12.08 -6.09
C PRO A 164 11.81 -10.93 -7.06
N ARG A 165 10.95 -11.17 -8.07
CA ARG A 165 10.56 -10.15 -9.06
C ARG A 165 9.82 -8.98 -8.42
N PHE A 166 8.79 -9.25 -7.63
CA PHE A 166 7.93 -8.20 -7.06
C PHE A 166 8.57 -7.50 -5.87
N LYS A 167 9.48 -8.16 -5.16
CA LYS A 167 10.33 -7.55 -4.14
C LYS A 167 11.28 -6.55 -4.78
N ALA A 168 12.01 -6.94 -5.83
CA ALA A 168 12.89 -6.02 -6.55
C ALA A 168 12.13 -4.81 -7.10
N TRP A 169 10.93 -5.03 -7.65
CA TRP A 169 10.08 -3.94 -8.12
C TRP A 169 9.60 -3.03 -6.97
N CYS A 170 9.35 -3.58 -5.78
CA CYS A 170 9.02 -2.80 -4.58
C CYS A 170 10.18 -1.85 -4.20
N ASP A 171 11.42 -2.37 -4.20
CA ASP A 171 12.61 -1.58 -3.90
C ASP A 171 12.81 -0.43 -4.90
N GLU A 172 12.60 -0.69 -6.19
CA GLU A 172 12.72 0.31 -7.24
C GLU A 172 11.60 1.36 -7.20
N TYR A 173 10.37 0.92 -6.95
CA TYR A 173 9.20 1.80 -6.96
C TYR A 173 9.21 2.75 -5.76
N PHE A 174 9.51 2.24 -4.56
CA PHE A 174 9.49 3.01 -3.31
C PHE A 174 10.85 3.61 -2.96
N PHE A 175 11.58 4.14 -3.95
CA PHE A 175 12.88 4.79 -3.77
C PHE A 175 12.80 6.31 -3.86
N ILE A 176 13.18 7.02 -2.80
CA ILE A 176 13.14 8.48 -2.72
C ILE A 176 14.37 9.06 -3.42
N ARG A 177 14.26 9.27 -4.74
CA ARG A 177 15.39 9.65 -5.62
C ARG A 177 16.23 10.82 -5.13
N HIS A 178 15.61 11.90 -4.67
CA HIS A 178 16.34 13.10 -4.21
C HIS A 178 16.97 12.95 -2.82
N ARG A 179 16.65 11.88 -2.09
CA ARG A 179 17.29 11.50 -0.82
C ARG A 179 18.26 10.33 -0.98
N GLN A 180 18.21 9.64 -2.12
CA GLN A 180 18.95 8.41 -2.37
C GLN A 180 18.72 7.33 -1.31
N GLU A 181 17.48 7.23 -0.80
CA GLU A 181 17.09 6.24 0.21
C GLU A 181 15.78 5.53 -0.20
N PRO A 182 15.62 4.24 0.11
CA PRO A 182 14.32 3.58 0.12
C PRO A 182 13.36 4.26 1.10
N ARG A 183 12.06 4.26 0.79
CA ARG A 183 11.01 4.74 1.70
C ARG A 183 10.93 3.89 2.96
N GLY A 184 11.17 2.58 2.83
CA GLY A 184 11.08 1.59 3.89
C GLY A 184 11.88 0.34 3.55
N VAL A 185 11.58 -0.78 4.23
CA VAL A 185 12.25 -2.08 4.01
C VAL A 185 11.62 -2.90 2.89
N GLY A 186 10.71 -2.29 2.13
CA GLY A 186 10.02 -2.88 0.99
C GLY A 186 8.94 -3.89 1.39
N GLY A 187 8.80 -4.91 0.55
CA GLY A 187 7.72 -5.89 0.57
C GLY A 187 7.57 -6.42 -0.85
N ILE A 188 6.39 -6.29 -1.43
CA ILE A 188 6.15 -6.63 -2.83
C ILE A 188 5.36 -5.52 -3.53
N PHE A 189 5.66 -5.29 -4.80
CA PHE A 189 4.92 -4.39 -5.67
C PHE A 189 4.77 -5.02 -7.06
N PHE A 190 3.58 -4.90 -7.64
CA PHE A 190 3.30 -5.34 -8.99
C PHE A 190 2.22 -4.48 -9.66
N ASP A 191 2.29 -4.43 -10.97
CA ASP A 191 1.28 -3.85 -11.85
C ASP A 191 1.17 -4.72 -13.10
N ASP A 192 0.13 -4.51 -13.89
CA ASP A 192 -0.05 -5.19 -15.19
C ASP A 192 -0.01 -6.73 -15.09
N PHE A 193 -0.60 -7.30 -14.04
CA PHE A 193 -0.60 -8.75 -13.82
C PHE A 193 -1.88 -9.42 -14.35
N ASP A 194 -1.71 -10.23 -15.39
CA ASP A 194 -2.75 -11.03 -16.06
C ASP A 194 -2.32 -12.49 -16.34
N GLN A 195 -1.17 -12.90 -15.79
CA GLN A 195 -0.52 -14.19 -16.05
C GLN A 195 -1.39 -15.37 -15.59
N GLY A 196 -1.42 -16.45 -16.37
CA GLY A 196 -2.18 -17.66 -16.05
C GLY A 196 -3.70 -17.58 -16.27
N GLY A 197 -4.19 -16.45 -16.81
CA GLY A 197 -5.61 -16.20 -17.01
C GLY A 197 -6.32 -15.68 -15.76
N PHE A 198 -7.56 -15.23 -15.92
CA PHE A 198 -8.26 -14.47 -14.88
C PHE A 198 -8.36 -15.21 -13.54
N GLU A 199 -8.75 -16.48 -13.52
CA GLU A 199 -8.91 -17.25 -12.28
C GLU A 199 -7.60 -17.38 -11.50
N HIS A 200 -6.48 -17.63 -12.19
CA HIS A 200 -5.16 -17.72 -11.58
C HIS A 200 -4.70 -16.35 -11.08
N ALA A 201 -4.81 -15.31 -11.90
CA ALA A 201 -4.40 -13.96 -11.56
C ALA A 201 -5.21 -13.41 -10.37
N PHE A 202 -6.51 -13.68 -10.34
CA PHE A 202 -7.40 -13.32 -9.24
C PHE A 202 -7.05 -14.07 -7.95
N ALA A 203 -6.71 -15.36 -8.03
CA ALA A 203 -6.27 -16.12 -6.86
C ALA A 203 -4.95 -15.59 -6.28
N PHE A 204 -3.96 -15.28 -7.12
CA PHE A 204 -2.71 -14.65 -6.69
C PHE A 204 -2.98 -13.30 -6.02
N TRP A 205 -3.78 -12.46 -6.67
CA TRP A 205 -4.11 -11.13 -6.16
C TRP A 205 -4.86 -11.15 -4.83
N ARG A 206 -5.76 -12.12 -4.62
CA ARG A 206 -6.39 -12.35 -3.30
C ARG A 206 -5.39 -12.78 -2.24
N SER A 207 -4.45 -13.66 -2.60
CA SER A 207 -3.37 -14.08 -1.70
C SER A 207 -2.61 -12.86 -1.17
N ILE A 208 -2.30 -11.87 -2.02
CA ILE A 208 -1.62 -10.66 -1.59
C ILE A 208 -2.44 -9.85 -0.57
N GLY A 209 -3.72 -9.64 -0.84
CA GLY A 209 -4.61 -8.91 0.09
C GLY A 209 -4.76 -9.63 1.43
N ASP A 210 -4.91 -10.96 1.39
CA ASP A 210 -5.15 -11.77 2.59
C ASP A 210 -3.91 -11.91 3.48
N HIS A 211 -2.70 -11.88 2.90
CA HIS A 211 -1.44 -11.96 3.65
C HIS A 211 -1.03 -10.62 4.30
N TYR A 212 -1.69 -9.51 4.00
CA TYR A 212 -1.33 -8.23 4.61
C TYR A 212 -1.44 -8.25 6.15
N LEU A 213 -2.57 -8.73 6.68
CA LEU A 213 -2.81 -8.74 8.13
C LEU A 213 -1.91 -9.74 8.85
N THR A 214 -1.64 -10.90 8.26
CA THR A 214 -0.72 -11.91 8.82
C THR A 214 0.73 -11.43 8.83
N GLY A 215 1.10 -10.57 7.88
CA GLY A 215 2.37 -9.86 7.91
C GLY A 215 2.43 -8.77 8.97
N TYR A 216 1.39 -7.93 9.07
CA TYR A 216 1.45 -6.69 9.83
C TYR A 216 1.10 -6.82 11.32
N LEU A 217 0.01 -7.52 11.65
CA LEU A 217 -0.48 -7.57 13.03
C LEU A 217 0.51 -8.19 14.03
N PRO A 218 1.27 -9.25 13.70
CA PRO A 218 2.28 -9.77 14.62
C PRO A 218 3.38 -8.75 14.96
N ILE A 219 3.70 -7.86 14.01
CA ILE A 219 4.66 -6.76 14.25
C ILE A 219 4.03 -5.73 15.20
N VAL A 220 2.77 -5.34 14.94
CA VAL A 220 2.04 -4.42 15.82
C VAL A 220 1.98 -4.96 17.25
N GLU A 221 1.58 -6.22 17.42
CA GLU A 221 1.46 -6.89 18.73
C GLU A 221 2.79 -6.88 19.51
N ARG A 222 3.91 -7.13 18.84
CA ARG A 222 5.24 -7.12 19.48
C ARG A 222 5.68 -5.73 19.94
N ARG A 223 5.28 -4.66 19.23
CA ARG A 223 5.92 -3.35 19.36
C ARG A 223 5.05 -2.27 19.99
N TRP A 224 3.72 -2.37 19.93
CA TRP A 224 2.82 -1.26 20.30
C TRP A 224 2.97 -0.77 21.74
N ALA A 225 3.35 -1.66 22.67
CA ALA A 225 3.49 -1.36 24.10
C ALA A 225 4.92 -0.94 24.51
N MET A 226 5.87 -0.87 23.58
CA MET A 226 7.24 -0.48 23.90
C MET A 226 7.31 0.99 24.37
N THR A 227 8.06 1.25 25.45
CA THR A 227 8.22 2.61 25.96
C THR A 227 9.09 3.46 25.02
N TYR A 228 8.62 4.64 24.67
CA TYR A 228 9.33 5.64 23.85
C TYR A 228 9.27 7.02 24.52
N GLY A 229 10.19 7.91 24.14
CA GLY A 229 10.21 9.30 24.59
C GLY A 229 10.14 10.30 23.44
N ASP A 230 10.37 11.58 23.77
CA ASP A 230 10.31 12.68 22.82
C ASP A 230 11.33 12.53 21.69
N ARG A 231 12.51 11.98 21.98
CA ARG A 231 13.55 11.71 20.98
C ARG A 231 13.02 10.79 19.89
N GLU A 232 12.44 9.66 20.27
CA GLU A 232 11.93 8.68 19.32
C GLU A 232 10.76 9.22 18.52
N ARG A 233 9.87 9.96 19.18
CA ARG A 233 8.71 10.60 18.55
C ARG A 233 9.12 11.69 17.56
N GLU A 234 10.12 12.49 17.87
CA GLU A 234 10.64 13.50 16.94
C GLU A 234 11.31 12.86 15.72
N PHE A 235 12.08 11.79 15.90
CA PHE A 235 12.64 11.05 14.77
C PHE A 235 11.55 10.44 13.88
N GLN A 236 10.49 9.87 14.48
CA GLN A 236 9.33 9.38 13.75
C GLN A 236 8.69 10.46 12.88
N LYS A 237 8.50 11.68 13.40
CA LYS A 237 7.94 12.81 12.62
C LYS A 237 8.85 13.20 11.45
N ILE A 238 10.16 13.19 11.63
CA ILE A 238 11.12 13.45 10.54
C ILE A 238 11.03 12.37 9.46
N ARG A 239 11.00 11.09 9.85
CA ARG A 239 10.84 9.97 8.91
C ARG A 239 9.47 9.97 8.23
N ARG A 240 8.39 10.35 8.91
CA ARG A 240 7.07 10.59 8.29
C ARG A 240 7.12 11.72 7.27
N GLY A 241 7.97 12.74 7.45
CA GLY A 241 8.26 13.74 6.43
C GLY A 241 8.77 13.13 5.12
N ARG A 242 9.59 12.07 5.18
CA ARG A 242 10.03 11.32 3.98
C ARG A 242 8.89 10.56 3.30
N TYR A 243 7.95 10.04 4.08
CA TYR A 243 6.74 9.41 3.55
C TYR A 243 5.90 10.42 2.74
N VAL A 244 5.75 11.64 3.26
CA VAL A 244 5.08 12.75 2.54
C VAL A 244 5.85 13.15 1.29
N GLU A 245 7.19 13.29 1.37
CA GLU A 245 8.04 13.59 0.22
C GLU A 245 7.82 12.57 -0.93
N PHE A 246 7.78 11.27 -0.62
CA PHE A 246 7.51 10.25 -1.62
C PHE A 246 6.11 10.41 -2.23
N ASN A 247 5.07 10.47 -1.39
CA ASN A 247 3.69 10.46 -1.87
C ASN A 247 3.35 11.71 -2.71
N LEU A 248 3.86 12.89 -2.35
CA LEU A 248 3.53 14.13 -3.04
C LEU A 248 4.43 14.43 -4.25
N VAL A 249 5.61 13.83 -4.34
CA VAL A 249 6.58 14.14 -5.41
C VAL A 249 6.69 13.01 -6.43
N GLN A 250 6.47 11.75 -6.03
CA GLN A 250 6.85 10.58 -6.84
C GLN A 250 5.72 9.56 -7.01
N ASP A 251 4.84 9.39 -6.01
CA ASP A 251 3.80 8.36 -6.10
C ASP A 251 2.82 8.65 -7.25
N ARG A 252 2.85 7.77 -8.25
CA ARG A 252 2.03 7.91 -9.46
C ARG A 252 0.54 7.91 -9.14
N GLY A 253 0.12 7.09 -8.17
CA GLY A 253 -1.28 6.98 -7.77
C GLY A 253 -1.80 8.29 -7.16
N THR A 254 -1.06 8.86 -6.21
CA THR A 254 -1.38 10.13 -5.56
C THR A 254 -1.40 11.28 -6.56
N LEU A 255 -0.34 11.44 -7.37
CA LEU A 255 -0.25 12.50 -8.38
C LEU A 255 -1.40 12.42 -9.39
N PHE A 256 -1.66 11.22 -9.95
CA PHE A 256 -2.76 11.01 -10.88
C PHE A 256 -4.11 11.32 -10.23
N GLY A 257 -4.35 10.83 -9.02
CA GLY A 257 -5.60 11.06 -8.29
C GLY A 257 -5.88 12.55 -8.09
N LEU A 258 -4.89 13.33 -7.66
CA LEU A 258 -5.03 14.77 -7.44
C LEU A 258 -5.21 15.54 -8.76
N GLN A 259 -4.44 15.21 -9.80
CA GLN A 259 -4.50 15.90 -11.10
C GLN A 259 -5.76 15.57 -11.91
N SER A 260 -6.36 14.39 -11.67
CA SER A 260 -7.55 13.91 -12.39
C SER A 260 -8.87 14.29 -11.72
N GLY A 261 -8.84 15.06 -10.62
CA GLY A 261 -10.04 15.44 -9.85
C GLY A 261 -10.63 14.28 -9.04
N GLY A 262 -9.78 13.35 -8.57
CA GLY A 262 -10.16 12.34 -7.59
C GLY A 262 -10.57 12.96 -6.25
N ARG A 263 -11.17 12.17 -5.35
CA ARG A 263 -11.60 12.64 -4.03
C ARG A 263 -10.38 12.94 -3.16
N THR A 264 -9.98 14.22 -3.10
CA THR A 264 -8.78 14.70 -2.39
C THR A 264 -8.65 14.15 -0.97
N GLU A 265 -9.72 14.22 -0.17
CA GLU A 265 -9.72 13.72 1.21
C GLU A 265 -9.49 12.21 1.32
N SER A 266 -9.94 11.41 0.34
CA SER A 266 -9.64 9.97 0.32
C SER A 266 -8.20 9.70 -0.11
N ILE A 267 -7.62 10.55 -0.96
CA ILE A 267 -6.22 10.40 -1.40
C ILE A 267 -5.29 10.78 -0.25
N LEU A 268 -5.54 11.92 0.41
CA LEU A 268 -4.66 12.50 1.42
C LEU A 268 -4.84 11.89 2.82
N VAL A 269 -5.85 11.04 3.07
CA VAL A 269 -5.91 10.25 4.31
C VAL A 269 -4.69 9.34 4.50
N SER A 270 -3.97 9.04 3.40
CA SER A 270 -2.69 8.34 3.40
C SER A 270 -1.53 9.14 3.99
N MET A 271 -1.71 10.42 4.27
CA MET A 271 -0.68 11.27 4.86
C MET A 271 -0.64 11.09 6.38
N PRO A 272 0.56 11.05 6.98
CA PRO A 272 0.70 11.01 8.44
C PRO A 272 0.10 12.27 9.10
N PRO A 273 -0.45 12.14 10.32
CA PRO A 273 -1.10 13.24 11.03
C PRO A 273 -0.12 14.34 11.47
N GLU A 274 1.12 13.97 11.80
CA GLU A 274 2.19 14.88 12.18
C GLU A 274 3.49 14.52 11.45
N VAL A 275 4.18 15.55 10.96
CA VAL A 275 5.47 15.47 10.27
C VAL A 275 6.38 16.63 10.68
N SER A 276 7.69 16.43 10.50
CA SER A 276 8.69 17.46 10.75
C SER A 276 9.75 17.48 9.65
N TRP A 277 10.22 18.66 9.29
CA TRP A 277 11.42 18.84 8.47
C TRP A 277 12.45 19.65 9.25
N ARG A 278 13.66 19.12 9.33
CA ARG A 278 14.81 19.78 9.97
C ARG A 278 15.92 19.93 8.94
N TYR A 279 16.52 21.12 8.90
CA TYR A 279 17.63 21.42 8.00
C TYR A 279 18.84 20.54 8.34
N ASP A 280 19.41 19.87 7.33
CA ASP A 280 20.58 18.98 7.42
C ASP A 280 20.57 18.01 8.62
N HIS A 281 19.38 17.51 8.99
CA HIS A 281 19.28 16.53 10.07
C HIS A 281 19.94 15.22 9.70
N ARG A 282 20.88 14.80 10.54
CA ARG A 282 21.57 13.51 10.47
C ARG A 282 21.53 12.88 11.86
N PRO A 283 21.06 11.63 11.99
CA PRO A 283 21.18 10.89 13.24
C PRO A 283 22.63 10.81 13.72
N GLU A 284 22.82 10.80 15.04
CA GLU A 284 24.16 10.60 15.62
C GLU A 284 24.65 9.18 15.32
N PRO A 285 25.92 8.99 14.88
CA PRO A 285 26.46 7.66 14.64
C PRO A 285 26.35 6.74 15.86
N GLY A 286 26.06 5.46 15.64
CA GLY A 286 25.90 4.48 16.71
C GLY A 286 24.57 4.54 17.47
N THR A 287 23.62 5.36 17.02
CA THR A 287 22.24 5.38 17.54
C THR A 287 21.31 4.46 16.75
N PRO A 288 20.20 3.99 17.34
CA PRO A 288 19.18 3.23 16.59
C PRO A 288 18.61 3.99 15.38
N GLU A 289 18.59 5.32 15.43
CA GLU A 289 18.18 6.19 14.33
C GLU A 289 19.16 6.16 13.15
N ALA A 290 20.47 6.14 13.42
CA ALA A 290 21.50 5.94 12.41
C ALA A 290 21.44 4.52 11.84
N GLU A 291 21.25 3.53 12.72
CA GLU A 291 21.13 2.12 12.36
C GLU A 291 20.00 1.87 11.35
N LEU A 292 18.85 2.54 11.52
CA LEU A 292 17.76 2.48 10.54
C LEU A 292 18.27 2.82 9.13
N LEU A 293 19.01 3.93 8.99
CA LEU A 293 19.47 4.39 7.68
C LEU A 293 20.56 3.48 7.10
N GLU A 294 21.47 3.01 7.96
CA GLU A 294 22.65 2.24 7.54
C GLU A 294 22.32 0.77 7.23
N ARG A 295 21.40 0.15 7.98
CA ARG A 295 21.13 -1.29 7.90
C ARG A 295 19.77 -1.64 7.29
N PHE A 296 18.77 -0.77 7.44
CA PHE A 296 17.37 -1.09 7.12
C PHE A 296 16.86 -0.36 5.89
N LEU A 297 17.22 0.91 5.70
CA LEU A 297 16.85 1.66 4.49
C LEU A 297 17.92 1.49 3.41
N VAL A 298 18.18 0.22 3.08
CA VAL A 298 19.08 -0.19 2.00
C VAL A 298 18.41 -1.28 1.16
N VAL A 299 18.72 -1.29 -0.14
CA VAL A 299 18.26 -2.38 -1.01
C VAL A 299 19.12 -3.61 -0.71
N ARG A 300 18.52 -4.63 -0.10
CA ARG A 300 19.18 -5.90 0.20
C ARG A 300 18.21 -7.07 0.15
N ASP A 301 18.74 -8.27 -0.07
CA ASP A 301 17.96 -9.48 0.16
C ASP A 301 17.82 -9.70 1.69
N TRP A 302 16.59 -9.81 2.16
CA TRP A 302 16.27 -10.00 3.57
C TRP A 302 16.15 -11.47 3.95
N LEU A 303 16.04 -12.35 2.94
CA LEU A 303 15.87 -13.80 3.11
C LEU A 303 17.13 -14.58 2.69
N SER A 304 18.15 -13.92 2.18
CA SER A 304 19.48 -14.52 2.01
C SER A 304 20.12 -14.76 3.38
N GLU A 305 20.80 -15.90 3.52
CA GLU A 305 21.65 -16.17 4.68
C GLU A 305 22.84 -15.19 4.63
N ASP A 306 22.87 -14.22 5.55
CA ASP A 306 24.09 -13.51 5.98
C ASP A 306 24.52 -14.05 7.35
#